data_AF-A0A2R6DLV5-F1
#
_entry.id   AF-A0A2R6DLV5-F1
#
_cell.length_a   1.000
_cell.length_b   1.000
_cell.length_c   1.000
_cell.angle_alpha   90.00
_cell.angle_beta   90.00
_cell.angle_gamma   90.00
#
_symmetry.space_group_name_H-M   'P 1'
#
loop_
_entity.id
_entity.type
_entity.pdbx_description
1 polymer ?
#
loop_
_entity_poly.entity_id
_entity_poly.type
_entity_poly.pdbx_seq_one_letter_code
_entity_poly.pdbx_strand_id
1 'polypeptide(L)'
;MNTTRFPRPRLTTLLATGAIGVYLLVAIGATTALTEAAAACAGWPVCTLRGRLGDPLVWIALAHRVVAGLVGTVLVLCGILAWRHGAPRRVKAALAVPIGLYPVQVAIGALVAVGE
;
A
#
# COMPACT_ATOMS: atom_id res chain seq x y z
N MET A 1 18.76 19.48 31.05
CA MET A 1 17.53 19.17 30.28
C MET A 1 17.87 19.22 28.78
N ASN A 2 18.28 18.09 28.19
CA ASN A 2 18.56 18.03 26.75
C ASN A 2 17.32 17.56 25.99
N THR A 3 16.55 18.51 25.47
CA THR A 3 15.51 18.21 24.48
C THR A 3 16.17 18.03 23.12
N THR A 4 16.47 16.77 22.78
CA THR A 4 16.82 16.40 21.41
C THR A 4 15.64 16.74 20.50
N ARG A 5 15.68 17.91 19.86
CA ARG A 5 14.72 18.29 18.81
C ARG A 5 14.90 17.30 17.66
N PHE A 6 13.98 16.36 17.58
CA PHE A 6 13.72 15.54 16.41
C PHE A 6 13.76 16.37 15.12
N PRO A 7 14.31 15.84 14.01
CA PRO A 7 13.97 16.33 12.68
C PRO A 7 12.52 15.91 12.34
N ARG A 8 11.55 16.53 13.02
CA ARG A 8 10.10 16.33 12.85
C ARG A 8 9.59 16.37 11.39
N PRO A 9 10.12 17.19 10.45
CA PRO A 9 9.54 17.26 9.11
C PRO A 9 9.56 15.92 8.35
N ARG A 10 10.59 15.08 8.51
CA ARG A 10 10.75 13.87 7.68
C ARG A 10 9.69 12.80 7.96
N LEU A 11 9.36 12.56 9.23
CA LEU A 11 8.32 11.58 9.58
C LEU A 11 6.93 12.10 9.22
N THR A 12 6.65 13.38 9.44
CA THR A 12 5.36 13.97 9.06
C THR A 12 5.15 13.93 7.55
N THR A 13 6.18 14.23 6.76
CA THR A 13 6.10 14.09 5.29
C THR A 13 5.83 12.65 4.89
N LEU A 14 6.53 11.65 5.46
CA LEU A 14 6.28 10.24 5.16
C LEU A 14 4.86 9.79 5.53
N LEU A 15 4.35 10.22 6.69
CA LEU A 15 2.98 9.94 7.10
C LEU A 15 1.97 10.57 6.14
N ALA A 16 2.20 11.81 5.70
CA ALA A 16 1.35 12.48 4.72
C ALA A 16 1.40 11.80 3.34
N THR A 17 2.60 11.44 2.86
CA THR A 17 2.79 10.65 1.65
C THR A 17 2.07 9.30 1.75
N GLY A 18 2.17 8.63 2.89
CA GLY A 18 1.45 7.38 3.16
C GLY A 18 -0.07 7.56 3.10
N ALA A 19 -0.61 8.60 3.73
CA ALA A 19 -2.05 8.88 3.72
C ALA A 19 -2.57 9.16 2.30
N ILE A 20 -1.88 10.01 1.53
CA ILE A 20 -2.22 10.28 0.13
C ILE A 20 -2.11 8.99 -0.70
N GLY A 21 -1.04 8.21 -0.49
CA GLY A 21 -0.83 6.94 -1.18
C GLY A 21 -1.95 5.93 -0.90
N VAL A 22 -2.39 5.80 0.35
CA VAL A 22 -3.53 4.94 0.74
C VAL A 22 -4.82 5.42 0.06
N TYR A 23 -5.08 6.73 0.03
CA TYR A 23 -6.26 7.26 -0.65
C TYR A 23 -6.25 6.89 -2.15
N LEU A 24 -5.12 7.10 -2.84
CA LEU A 24 -4.96 6.71 -4.24
C LEU A 24 -5.10 5.19 -4.43
N LEU A 25 -4.53 4.40 -3.53
CA LEU A 25 -4.65 2.94 -3.54
C LEU A 25 -6.11 2.48 -3.44
N VAL A 26 -6.88 3.09 -2.54
CA VAL A 26 -8.32 2.82 -2.39
C VAL A 26 -9.09 3.21 -3.65
N ALA A 27 -8.81 4.38 -4.23
CA ALA A 27 -9.48 4.82 -5.46
C ALA A 27 -9.22 3.85 -6.62
N ILE A 28 -7.96 3.46 -6.85
CA ILE A 28 -7.60 2.51 -7.91
C ILE A 28 -8.17 1.12 -7.62
N GLY A 29 -8.18 0.69 -6.35
CA GLY A 29 -8.78 -0.58 -5.94
C GLY A 29 -10.28 -0.63 -6.21
N ALA A 30 -11.00 0.45 -5.91
CA ALA A 30 -12.41 0.59 -6.25
C ALA A 30 -12.63 0.53 -7.77
N THR A 31 -11.79 1.21 -8.56
CA THR A 31 -11.84 1.09 -10.03
C THR A 31 -11.59 -0.34 -10.50
N THR A 32 -10.64 -1.05 -9.89
CA THR A 32 -10.32 -2.45 -10.22
C THR A 32 -11.53 -3.35 -10.01
N ALA A 33 -12.26 -3.17 -8.90
CA ALA A 33 -13.48 -3.91 -8.60
C ALA A 33 -14.62 -3.55 -9.55
N LEU A 34 -14.87 -2.26 -9.80
CA LEU A 34 -15.98 -1.80 -10.66
C LEU A 34 -15.81 -2.18 -12.14
N THR A 35 -14.58 -2.40 -12.58
CA THR A 35 -14.26 -2.74 -13.98
C THR A 35 -13.95 -4.22 -14.18
N GLU A 36 -14.05 -5.03 -13.12
CA GLU A 36 -13.66 -6.45 -13.14
C GLU A 36 -12.23 -6.68 -13.65
N ALA A 37 -11.33 -5.71 -13.43
CA ALA A 37 -9.97 -5.73 -13.97
C ALA A 37 -9.12 -6.85 -13.36
N ALA A 38 -9.49 -7.39 -12.19
CA ALA A 38 -8.84 -8.55 -11.59
C ALA A 38 -8.95 -9.80 -12.50
N ALA A 39 -10.11 -10.04 -13.12
CA ALA A 39 -10.33 -11.17 -14.02
C ALA A 39 -9.50 -11.04 -15.32
N ALA A 40 -9.22 -9.82 -15.77
CA ALA A 40 -8.34 -9.59 -16.93
C ALA A 40 -6.87 -9.93 -16.65
N CYS A 41 -6.45 -9.94 -15.39
CA CYS A 41 -5.08 -10.14 -14.92
C CYS A 41 -5.03 -11.21 -13.79
N ALA A 42 -5.51 -12.41 -14.11
CA ALA A 42 -5.48 -13.56 -13.20
C ALA A 42 -4.05 -14.01 -12.86
N GLY A 43 -3.83 -14.33 -11.59
CA GLY A 43 -2.55 -14.71 -11.00
C GLY A 43 -1.90 -13.60 -10.15
N TRP A 44 -1.14 -14.00 -9.15
CA TRP A 44 -0.44 -13.13 -8.20
C TRP A 44 0.97 -13.68 -7.91
N PRO A 45 2.01 -12.84 -7.72
CA PRO A 45 2.02 -11.37 -7.69
C PRO A 45 2.00 -10.73 -9.09
N VAL A 46 2.43 -11.47 -10.10
CA VAL A 46 2.35 -11.11 -11.52
C VAL A 46 1.28 -11.95 -12.20
N CYS A 47 0.62 -11.38 -13.20
CA CYS A 47 -0.37 -12.08 -14.02
C CYS A 47 0.19 -12.49 -15.37
N THR A 48 -0.52 -13.40 -16.05
CA THR A 48 -0.10 -13.93 -17.34
C THR A 48 -0.50 -12.97 -18.46
N LEU A 49 0.47 -12.38 -19.16
CA LEU A 49 0.24 -11.31 -20.15
C LEU A 49 -0.06 -11.80 -21.59
N ARG A 50 -0.35 -13.10 -21.80
CA ARG A 50 -0.47 -13.76 -23.12
C ARG A 50 -1.34 -12.98 -24.13
N GLY A 51 -0.72 -12.07 -24.89
CA GLY A 51 -1.39 -11.24 -25.91
C GLY A 51 -2.31 -10.14 -25.38
N ARG A 52 -2.38 -9.90 -24.06
CA ARG A 52 -3.30 -8.91 -23.45
C ARG A 52 -2.68 -7.55 -23.13
N LEU A 53 -1.51 -7.24 -23.69
CA LEU A 53 -0.81 -5.97 -23.43
C LEU A 53 -1.56 -4.74 -23.95
N GLY A 54 -2.46 -4.91 -24.91
CA GLY A 54 -3.33 -3.86 -25.42
C GLY A 54 -4.61 -3.62 -24.60
N ASP A 55 -4.87 -4.46 -23.59
CA ASP A 55 -6.07 -4.36 -22.75
C ASP A 55 -5.84 -3.38 -21.59
N PRO A 56 -6.56 -2.25 -21.52
CA PRO A 56 -6.43 -1.29 -20.43
C PRO A 56 -6.70 -1.89 -19.05
N LEU A 57 -7.54 -2.93 -18.95
CA LEU A 57 -7.89 -3.56 -17.68
C LEU A 57 -6.69 -4.24 -17.02
N VAL A 58 -5.81 -4.85 -17.83
CA VAL A 58 -4.55 -5.44 -17.34
C VAL A 58 -3.67 -4.38 -16.70
N TRP A 59 -3.60 -3.19 -17.31
CA TRP A 59 -2.81 -2.09 -16.78
C TRP A 59 -3.42 -1.47 -15.51
N ILE A 60 -4.74 -1.42 -15.39
CA ILE A 60 -5.42 -1.00 -14.15
C ILE A 60 -5.05 -1.95 -13.00
N ALA A 61 -5.17 -3.26 -13.23
CA ALA A 61 -4.85 -4.27 -12.21
C ALA A 61 -3.36 -4.24 -11.82
N LEU A 62 -2.45 -4.11 -12.79
CA LEU A 62 -1.02 -3.97 -12.51
C LEU A 62 -0.69 -2.66 -11.79
N ALA A 63 -1.30 -1.53 -12.19
CA ALA A 63 -1.12 -0.25 -11.52
C ALA A 63 -1.55 -0.31 -10.06
N HIS A 64 -2.69 -0.96 -9.77
CA HIS A 64 -3.13 -1.20 -8.38
C HIS A 64 -2.05 -1.94 -7.57
N ARG A 65 -1.49 -3.03 -8.11
CA ARG A 65 -0.45 -3.84 -7.43
C ARG A 65 0.83 -3.05 -7.18
N VAL A 66 1.27 -2.26 -8.17
CA VAL A 66 2.46 -1.40 -8.04
C VAL A 66 2.24 -0.36 -6.94
N VAL A 67 1.11 0.34 -6.96
CA VAL A 67 0.77 1.33 -5.93
C VAL A 67 0.67 0.66 -4.56
N ALA A 68 0.11 -0.54 -4.45
CA ALA A 68 0.09 -1.31 -3.21
C ALA A 68 1.51 -1.64 -2.71
N GLY A 69 2.44 -2.01 -3.59
CA GLY A 69 3.84 -2.23 -3.19
C GLY A 69 4.50 -0.96 -2.64
N LEU A 70 4.29 0.17 -3.31
CA LEU A 70 4.85 1.47 -2.91
C LEU A 70 4.28 1.94 -1.56
N VAL A 71 2.96 1.89 -1.40
CA VAL A 71 2.29 2.30 -0.15
C VAL A 71 2.72 1.41 1.02
N GLY A 72 2.82 0.10 0.82
CA GLY A 72 3.33 -0.83 1.82
C GLY A 72 4.77 -0.52 2.22
N THR A 73 5.62 -0.15 1.26
CA THR A 73 7.00 0.28 1.53
C THR A 73 7.04 1.55 2.37
N VAL A 74 6.23 2.56 2.04
CA VAL A 74 6.13 3.80 2.83
C VAL A 74 5.64 3.49 4.25
N LEU A 75 4.66 2.60 4.41
CA LEU A 75 4.15 2.19 5.72
C LEU A 75 5.24 1.52 6.58
N VAL A 76 6.03 0.62 6.00
CA VAL A 76 7.18 -0.01 6.69
C VAL A 76 8.20 1.04 7.11
N LEU A 77 8.54 1.99 6.22
CA LEU A 77 9.47 3.08 6.55
C LEU A 77 8.94 3.96 7.69
N CYS A 78 7.64 4.29 7.69
CA CYS A 78 6.98 4.99 8.80
C CYS A 78 7.15 4.23 10.12
N GLY A 79 6.93 2.92 10.12
CA GLY A 79 7.12 2.06 11.30
C GLY A 79 8.57 2.06 11.79
N ILE A 80 9.53 1.85 10.88
CA ILE A 80 10.97 1.84 11.19
C ILE A 80 11.40 3.19 11.79
N LEU A 81 11.06 4.31 11.15
CA LEU A 81 11.44 5.64 11.63
C LEU A 81 10.76 6.00 12.95
N ALA A 82 9.48 5.66 13.12
CA ALA A 82 8.78 5.88 14.37
C ALA A 82 9.43 5.11 15.52
N TRP A 83 9.93 3.88 15.28
CA TRP A 83 10.64 3.11 16.28
C TRP A 83 12.04 3.66 16.55
N ARG A 84 12.86 3.82 15.51
CA ARG A 84 14.26 4.26 15.59
C ARG A 84 14.42 5.65 16.21
N HIS A 85 13.51 6.57 15.91
CA HIS A 85 13.59 7.92 16.47
C HIS A 85 12.92 8.07 17.83
N GLY A 86 12.27 7.03 18.37
CA GLY A 86 11.60 7.12 19.66
C GLY A 86 10.33 7.99 19.61
N ALA A 87 9.51 7.83 18.56
CA ALA A 87 8.23 8.53 18.46
C ALA A 87 7.31 8.23 19.67
N PRO A 88 6.40 9.16 20.02
CA PRO A 88 5.49 8.97 21.16
C PRO A 88 4.71 7.65 21.08
N ARG A 89 4.42 7.02 22.23
CA ARG A 89 3.67 5.75 22.31
C ARG A 89 2.37 5.77 21.50
N ARG A 90 1.64 6.90 21.52
CA ARG A 90 0.41 7.08 20.71
C ARG A 90 0.65 6.90 19.21
N VAL A 91 1.77 7.38 18.68
CA VAL A 91 2.10 7.31 17.24
C VAL A 91 2.46 5.88 16.87
N LYS A 92 3.23 5.20 17.72
CA LYS A 92 3.57 3.78 17.53
C LYS A 92 2.31 2.90 17.59
N ALA A 93 1.42 3.14 18.55
CA ALA A 93 0.14 2.45 18.66
C ALA A 93 -0.76 2.70 17.44
N ALA A 94 -0.85 3.94 16.97
CA ALA A 94 -1.60 4.29 15.77
C ALA A 94 -1.04 3.63 14.50
N LEU A 95 0.28 3.49 14.39
CA LEU A 95 0.94 2.79 13.27
C LEU A 95 0.82 1.27 13.33
N ALA A 96 0.64 0.68 14.52
CA ALA A 96 0.52 -0.78 14.67
C ALA A 96 -0.72 -1.33 13.94
N VAL A 97 -1.82 -0.58 13.93
CA VAL A 97 -3.07 -0.95 13.25
C VAL A 97 -2.87 -1.14 11.74
N PRO A 98 -2.45 -0.12 10.95
CA PRO A 98 -2.23 -0.30 9.53
C PRO A 98 -1.09 -1.30 9.25
N ILE A 99 -0.03 -1.36 10.06
CA ILE A 99 1.03 -2.38 9.89
C ILE A 99 0.46 -3.81 9.98
N GLY A 100 -0.54 -4.05 10.83
CA GLY A 100 -1.22 -5.35 10.94
C GLY A 100 -2.28 -5.58 9.86
N LEU A 101 -3.06 -4.55 9.49
CA LEU A 101 -4.15 -4.67 8.52
C LEU A 101 -3.67 -4.71 7.07
N TYR A 102 -2.54 -4.07 6.75
CA TYR A 102 -2.03 -4.00 5.38
C TYR A 102 -1.67 -5.38 4.80
N PRO A 103 -0.98 -6.28 5.53
CA PRO A 103 -0.77 -7.66 5.08
C PRO A 103 -2.09 -8.43 4.86
N VAL A 104 -3.10 -8.19 5.70
CA VAL A 104 -4.44 -8.80 5.53
C VAL A 104 -5.08 -8.33 4.22
N GLN A 105 -5.01 -7.02 3.92
CA GLN A 105 -5.46 -6.47 2.64
C GLN A 105 -4.73 -7.12 1.46
N VAL A 106 -3.41 -7.28 1.53
CA VAL A 106 -2.61 -7.92 0.46
C VAL A 106 -3.02 -9.39 0.29
N ALA A 107 -3.25 -10.13 1.38
CA ALA A 107 -3.69 -11.52 1.32
C ALA A 107 -5.07 -11.66 0.68
N ILE A 108 -6.04 -10.82 1.07
CA ILE A 108 -7.37 -10.80 0.45
C ILE A 108 -7.27 -10.51 -1.05
N GLY A 109 -6.49 -9.50 -1.45
CA GLY A 109 -6.28 -9.17 -2.86
C GLY A 109 -5.62 -10.30 -3.67
N ALA A 110 -4.68 -11.02 -3.06
CA ALA A 110 -4.06 -12.19 -3.68
C ALA A 110 -5.05 -13.35 -3.87
N LEU A 111 -5.92 -13.60 -2.89
CA LEU A 111 -6.97 -14.61 -2.99
C LEU A 111 -7.96 -14.28 -4.12
N VAL A 112 -8.40 -13.02 -4.22
CA VAL A 112 -9.27 -12.57 -5.32
C VAL A 112 -8.58 -12.76 -6.67
N ALA A 113 -7.29 -12.42 -6.79
CA ALA A 113 -6.58 -12.53 -8.06
C ALA A 113 -6.28 -13.97 -8.52
N VAL A 114 -6.36 -14.97 -7.62
CA VAL A 114 -6.09 -16.38 -7.93
C VAL A 114 -7.37 -17.22 -7.98
N GLY A 115 -8.48 -16.71 -7.41
CA GLY A 115 -9.77 -17.39 -7.41
C GLY A 115 -10.57 -17.27 -8.72
N GLU A 116 -10.13 -16.40 -9.64
CA GLU A 116 -10.67 -16.20 -11.00
C GLU A 116 -9.91 -17.05 -12.03
#